data_AF-Q4CVP1-F1
#
_entry.id   AF-Q4CVP1-F1
#
_cell.length_a   1.000
_cell.length_b   1.000
_cell.length_c   1.000
_cell.angle_alpha   90.00
_cell.angle_beta   90.00
_cell.angle_gamma   90.00
#
_symmetry.space_group_name_H-M   'P 1'
#
loop_
_entity.id
_entity.type
_entity.pdbx_description
1 polymer ?
#
loop_
_entity_poly.entity_id
_entity_poly.type
_entity_poly.pdbx_seq_one_letter_code
_entity_poly.pdbx_strand_id
1 'polypeptide(L)'
;MMELQALIQLVSDYHPGEENSTSHSSLLSAVQQLKAALTDIEKIGEGIRPLVRALVTASVHLPEEWDDILKALRGVLTNTGVPWLHRAFLLKTLPRMLLDAPTDRWKQYGDVLCEVLVRSSMPPPGLEEGDAQNTQDEASQHPNPQERRVAVTALLSLQEECAAAIVERLVTQLPQALSTCVAIVSSPSAQDGLKKAFEAWLCRPTSSADASCAMEIEKALKEHFQGYGGPKCEQLCAALISSEPLRSLTEIAALQKDLSALAEVDVSHRNIVSNRLSLAFLLTKATEVLDLVYSSEQKCLEKGVEDFTLPLSAIQLLVQLTDTASVTPESLSIQEMQRLSACLLAVKNADAALDASLPLIECTLHLVLRGLPCLSTTDEGVRPLLNDLLGVTSTLLPVVEDAVLKIHSAVPLLCDQQHAINTKAVADDVEGSVQTAQTTFRALRVAQTVVQLCRIFRKKIQNYEEKQREGEYPRHNLEELAAAVRGITPSWRREKKKIQRLPVLTNPQSRRGIAHAAGNKKETHHSYKQPRHVDGGGVHPPSRRHRRDKPLL
;
A
#
# COMPACT_ATOMS: atom_id res chain seq x y z
N MET A 1 -2.79 42.14 -49.24
CA MET A 1 -2.08 41.28 -48.27
C MET A 1 -2.04 42.08 -46.98
N MET A 2 -2.67 41.59 -45.91
CA MET A 2 -2.56 42.27 -44.61
C MET A 2 -1.16 42.04 -44.05
N GLU A 3 -0.65 42.97 -43.25
CA GLU A 3 0.59 42.75 -42.50
C GLU A 3 0.40 41.58 -41.52
N LEU A 4 1.46 40.79 -41.29
CA LEU A 4 1.42 39.61 -40.42
C LEU A 4 0.84 39.94 -39.04
N GLN A 5 1.20 41.09 -38.47
CA GLN A 5 0.71 41.54 -37.17
C GLN A 5 -0.80 41.83 -37.18
N ALA A 6 -1.33 42.37 -38.28
CA ALA A 6 -2.76 42.64 -38.43
C ALA A 6 -3.56 41.33 -38.51
N LEU A 7 -3.02 40.29 -39.19
CA LEU A 7 -3.63 38.96 -39.21
C LEU A 7 -3.64 38.31 -37.81
N ILE A 8 -2.54 38.42 -37.07
CA ILE A 8 -2.44 37.91 -35.70
C ILE A 8 -3.44 38.59 -34.79
N GLN A 9 -3.58 39.91 -34.88
CA GLN A 9 -4.53 40.68 -34.08
C GLN A 9 -5.97 40.29 -34.42
N LEU A 10 -6.30 40.18 -35.72
CA LEU A 10 -7.63 39.78 -36.19
C LEU A 10 -8.06 38.42 -35.62
N VAL A 11 -7.16 37.44 -35.60
CA VAL A 11 -7.45 36.12 -35.04
C VAL A 11 -7.52 36.15 -33.51
N SER A 12 -6.66 36.94 -32.85
CA SER A 12 -6.60 36.98 -31.38
C SER A 12 -7.78 37.71 -30.74
N ASP A 13 -8.36 38.70 -31.44
CA ASP A 13 -9.51 39.47 -30.96
C ASP A 13 -10.86 38.82 -31.31
N TYR A 14 -10.85 37.71 -32.05
CA TYR A 14 -12.08 37.07 -32.49
C TYR A 14 -12.86 36.46 -31.31
N HIS A 15 -14.08 36.95 -31.10
CA HIS A 15 -15.03 36.40 -30.14
C HIS A 15 -16.33 36.01 -30.85
N PRO A 16 -16.77 34.75 -30.78
CA PRO A 16 -18.05 34.34 -31.36
C PRO A 16 -19.21 35.03 -30.62
N GLY A 17 -20.03 35.79 -31.36
CA GLY A 17 -21.24 36.43 -30.83
C GLY A 17 -21.14 37.93 -30.54
N GLU A 18 -19.99 38.57 -30.70
CA GLU A 18 -19.90 40.03 -30.63
C GLU A 18 -20.48 40.69 -31.89
N GLU A 19 -21.27 41.76 -31.72
CA GLU A 19 -22.01 42.45 -32.80
C GLU A 19 -21.08 43.03 -33.90
N ASN A 20 -19.81 43.26 -33.59
CA ASN A 20 -18.78 43.75 -34.52
C ASN A 20 -17.82 42.64 -34.99
N SER A 21 -18.16 41.36 -34.79
CA SER A 21 -17.27 40.24 -35.10
C SER A 21 -16.90 40.19 -36.58
N THR A 22 -15.59 40.10 -36.86
CA THR A 22 -15.06 39.77 -38.18
C THR A 22 -15.80 38.58 -38.78
N SER A 23 -16.16 38.67 -40.06
CA SER A 23 -16.86 37.56 -40.72
C SER A 23 -16.05 36.27 -40.62
N HIS A 24 -16.74 35.14 -40.46
CA HIS A 24 -16.14 33.80 -40.44
C HIS A 24 -15.19 33.57 -41.63
N SER A 25 -15.54 34.09 -42.81
CA SER A 25 -14.70 34.05 -44.02
C SER A 25 -13.38 34.83 -43.88
N SER A 26 -13.41 35.99 -43.21
CA SER A 26 -12.22 36.80 -42.95
C SER A 26 -11.27 36.09 -41.97
N LEU A 27 -11.84 35.47 -40.93
CA LEU A 27 -11.07 34.68 -39.97
C LEU A 27 -10.40 33.48 -40.66
N LEU A 28 -11.16 32.70 -41.44
CA LEU A 28 -10.63 31.56 -42.19
C LEU A 28 -9.49 31.96 -43.13
N SER A 29 -9.67 33.06 -43.87
CA SER A 29 -8.62 33.60 -44.75
C SER A 29 -7.37 34.02 -43.98
N ALA A 30 -7.54 34.64 -42.80
CA ALA A 30 -6.43 35.01 -41.95
C ALA A 30 -5.67 33.77 -41.43
N VAL A 31 -6.39 32.74 -40.97
CA VAL A 31 -5.78 31.47 -40.53
C VAL A 31 -5.01 30.79 -41.66
N GLN A 32 -5.55 30.76 -42.88
CA GLN A 32 -4.83 30.22 -44.04
C GLN A 32 -3.52 30.98 -44.34
N GLN A 33 -3.55 32.31 -44.26
CA GLN A 33 -2.36 33.14 -44.43
C GLN A 33 -1.34 32.94 -43.29
N LEU A 34 -1.78 32.81 -42.04
CA LEU A 34 -0.91 32.53 -40.90
C LEU A 34 -0.26 31.13 -40.99
N LYS A 35 -1.03 30.11 -41.41
CA LYS A 35 -0.50 28.76 -41.70
C LYS A 35 0.54 28.80 -42.82
N ALA A 36 0.28 29.54 -43.89
CA ALA A 36 1.25 29.70 -44.98
C ALA A 36 2.51 30.42 -44.50
N ALA A 37 2.37 31.45 -43.67
CA ALA A 37 3.51 32.17 -43.11
C ALA A 37 4.45 31.24 -42.32
N LEU A 38 3.93 30.27 -41.56
CA LEU A 38 4.75 29.29 -40.82
C LEU A 38 5.71 28.46 -41.68
N THR A 39 5.50 28.39 -42.99
CA THR A 39 6.41 27.67 -43.89
C THR A 39 7.71 28.42 -44.17
N ASP A 40 7.76 29.74 -43.92
CA ASP A 40 8.91 30.62 -44.15
C ASP A 40 9.42 31.22 -42.81
N ILE A 41 10.03 30.37 -41.99
CA ILE A 41 10.47 30.70 -40.62
C ILE A 41 11.51 31.83 -40.59
N GLU A 42 12.40 31.90 -41.59
CA GLU A 42 13.44 32.92 -41.67
C GLU A 42 12.85 34.33 -41.76
N LYS A 43 11.71 34.50 -42.46
CA LYS A 43 11.02 35.80 -42.54
C LYS A 43 10.20 36.16 -41.30
N ILE A 44 9.74 35.17 -40.54
CA ILE A 44 8.92 35.41 -39.34
C ILE A 44 9.78 35.91 -38.16
N GLY A 45 10.98 35.37 -38.00
CA GLY A 45 11.87 35.70 -36.88
C GLY A 45 11.17 35.61 -35.51
N GLU A 46 11.20 36.70 -34.74
CA GLU A 46 10.59 36.78 -33.40
C GLU A 46 9.04 36.73 -33.41
N GLY A 47 8.40 36.97 -34.56
CA GLY A 47 6.95 36.96 -34.75
C GLY A 47 6.29 35.58 -34.61
N ILE A 48 7.08 34.51 -34.46
CA ILE A 48 6.57 33.14 -34.41
C ILE A 48 5.74 32.87 -33.15
N ARG A 49 6.07 33.47 -32.00
CA ARG A 49 5.32 33.23 -30.75
C ARG A 49 3.90 33.80 -30.80
N PRO A 50 3.68 35.08 -31.19
CA PRO A 50 2.34 35.61 -31.40
C PRO A 50 1.55 34.82 -32.45
N LEU A 51 2.21 34.43 -33.56
CA LEU A 51 1.59 33.62 -34.61
C LEU A 51 1.10 32.27 -34.07
N VAL A 52 1.95 31.53 -33.36
CA VAL A 52 1.57 30.24 -32.74
C VAL A 52 0.40 30.42 -31.77
N ARG A 53 0.39 31.47 -30.94
CA ARG A 53 -0.74 31.75 -30.04
C ARG A 53 -2.03 31.98 -30.83
N ALA A 54 -1.99 32.80 -31.87
CA ALA A 54 -3.15 33.09 -32.70
C ALA A 54 -3.70 31.81 -33.36
N LEU A 55 -2.84 30.96 -33.93
CA LEU A 55 -3.30 29.69 -34.51
C LEU A 55 -3.90 28.73 -33.47
N VAL A 56 -3.31 28.64 -32.28
CA VAL A 56 -3.88 27.82 -31.20
C VAL A 56 -5.24 28.36 -30.76
N THR A 57 -5.39 29.69 -30.60
CA THR A 57 -6.68 30.32 -30.32
C THR A 57 -7.69 30.04 -31.44
N ALA A 58 -7.27 30.17 -32.70
CA ALA A 58 -8.12 29.88 -33.85
C ALA A 58 -8.63 28.44 -33.87
N SER A 59 -7.82 27.47 -33.45
CA SER A 59 -8.21 26.05 -33.46
C SER A 59 -9.41 25.74 -32.58
N VAL A 60 -9.62 26.55 -31.53
CA VAL A 60 -10.78 26.42 -30.64
C VAL A 60 -12.04 26.97 -31.33
N HIS A 61 -11.90 28.05 -32.09
CA HIS A 61 -13.02 28.71 -32.78
C HIS A 61 -13.37 28.12 -34.15
N LEU A 62 -12.44 27.40 -34.78
CA LEU A 62 -12.60 26.75 -36.10
C LEU A 62 -12.30 25.25 -36.00
N PRO A 63 -13.20 24.42 -35.44
CA PRO A 63 -12.98 22.98 -35.33
C PRO A 63 -12.75 22.28 -36.67
N GLU A 64 -13.27 22.81 -37.77
CA GLU A 64 -13.04 22.33 -39.13
C GLU A 64 -11.60 22.53 -39.62
N GLU A 65 -10.87 23.51 -39.09
CA GLU A 65 -9.47 23.80 -39.43
C GLU A 65 -8.49 23.20 -38.41
N TRP A 66 -8.98 22.57 -37.35
CA TRP A 66 -8.17 22.09 -36.23
C TRP A 66 -7.02 21.16 -36.68
N ASP A 67 -7.33 20.17 -37.53
CA ASP A 67 -6.34 19.21 -38.05
C ASP A 67 -5.28 19.88 -38.92
N ASP A 68 -5.68 20.83 -39.75
CA ASP A 68 -4.77 21.57 -40.63
C ASP A 68 -3.87 22.54 -39.84
N ILE A 69 -4.42 23.19 -38.82
CA ILE A 69 -3.65 24.00 -37.87
C ILE A 69 -2.61 23.11 -37.18
N LEU A 70 -3.03 21.97 -36.62
CA LEU A 70 -2.10 21.06 -35.95
C LEU A 70 -1.04 20.52 -36.92
N LYS A 71 -1.39 20.22 -38.17
CA LYS A 71 -0.44 19.78 -39.20
C LYS A 71 0.61 20.85 -39.50
N ALA A 72 0.21 22.12 -39.61
CA ALA A 72 1.14 23.23 -39.80
C ALA A 72 2.09 23.37 -38.59
N LEU A 73 1.55 23.30 -37.37
CA LEU A 73 2.32 23.35 -36.14
C LEU A 73 3.28 22.15 -35.99
N ARG A 74 2.85 20.94 -36.35
CA ARG A 74 3.71 19.75 -36.41
C ARG A 74 4.91 19.97 -37.36
N GLY A 75 4.69 20.63 -38.50
CA GLY A 75 5.77 21.01 -39.42
C GLY A 75 6.82 21.95 -38.79
N VAL A 76 6.39 22.87 -37.91
CA VAL A 76 7.31 23.72 -37.14
C VAL A 76 8.12 22.89 -36.13
N LEU A 77 7.47 21.93 -35.45
CA LEU A 77 8.15 21.05 -34.49
C LEU A 77 9.19 20.16 -35.18
N THR A 78 8.99 19.72 -36.40
CA THR A 78 9.95 18.85 -37.11
C THR A 78 11.05 19.61 -37.85
N ASN A 79 10.94 20.94 -37.98
CA ASN A 79 11.93 21.75 -38.69
C ASN A 79 13.12 22.11 -37.78
N THR A 80 14.30 21.57 -38.10
CA THR A 80 15.54 21.81 -37.36
C THR A 80 16.09 23.22 -37.51
N GLY A 81 15.67 23.98 -38.52
CA GLY A 81 15.99 25.40 -38.68
C GLY A 81 15.25 26.31 -37.69
N VAL A 82 14.18 25.84 -37.06
CA VAL A 82 13.47 26.61 -36.02
C VAL A 82 14.27 26.54 -34.72
N PRO A 83 14.65 27.66 -34.08
CA PRO A 83 15.32 27.61 -32.78
C PRO A 83 14.51 26.84 -31.73
N TRP A 84 15.18 26.02 -30.92
CA TRP A 84 14.52 25.15 -29.94
C TRP A 84 13.59 25.91 -28.98
N LEU A 85 13.91 27.17 -28.63
CA LEU A 85 13.08 28.04 -27.79
C LEU A 85 11.68 28.27 -28.37
N HIS A 86 11.55 28.31 -29.69
CA HIS A 86 10.26 28.49 -30.36
C HIS A 86 9.49 27.17 -30.44
N ARG A 87 10.17 26.05 -30.67
CA ARG A 87 9.54 24.72 -30.61
C ARG A 87 9.06 24.38 -29.20
N ALA A 88 9.86 24.67 -28.18
CA ALA A 88 9.48 24.54 -26.78
C ALA A 88 8.27 25.42 -26.44
N PHE A 89 8.24 26.67 -26.93
CA PHE A 89 7.07 27.53 -26.77
C PHE A 89 5.81 26.93 -27.41
N LEU A 90 5.95 26.36 -28.62
CA LEU A 90 4.87 25.68 -29.31
C LEU A 90 4.36 24.47 -28.50
N LEU A 91 5.25 23.57 -28.07
CA LEU A 91 4.90 22.41 -27.23
C LEU A 91 4.12 22.82 -25.99
N LYS A 92 4.56 23.87 -25.30
CA LYS A 92 3.87 24.41 -24.12
C LYS A 92 2.46 24.93 -24.42
N THR A 93 2.20 25.36 -25.66
CA THR A 93 0.93 25.98 -26.06
C THR A 93 -0.05 24.94 -26.63
N LEU A 94 0.43 23.82 -27.20
CA LEU A 94 -0.42 22.78 -27.81
C LEU A 94 -1.58 22.27 -26.93
N PRO A 95 -1.42 22.03 -25.61
CA PRO A 95 -2.54 21.60 -24.77
C PRO A 95 -3.74 22.56 -24.80
N ARG A 96 -3.53 23.84 -25.10
CA ARG A 96 -4.60 24.84 -25.20
C ARG A 96 -5.51 24.65 -26.40
N MET A 97 -5.09 23.90 -27.43
CA MET A 97 -5.95 23.53 -28.56
C MET A 97 -7.10 22.60 -28.15
N LEU A 98 -7.03 22.03 -26.94
CA LEU A 98 -8.06 21.17 -26.37
C LEU A 98 -9.02 21.93 -25.44
N LEU A 99 -8.67 23.15 -25.03
CA LEU A 99 -9.54 23.99 -24.20
C LEU A 99 -10.78 24.35 -25.03
N ASP A 100 -11.97 24.07 -24.47
CA ASP A 100 -13.27 24.35 -25.10
C ASP A 100 -13.49 23.68 -26.46
N ALA A 101 -12.72 22.62 -26.77
CA ALA A 101 -12.96 21.81 -27.95
C ALA A 101 -14.35 21.14 -27.89
N PRO A 102 -15.04 20.94 -29.04
CA PRO A 102 -16.33 20.28 -29.07
C PRO A 102 -16.29 18.90 -28.39
N THR A 103 -17.23 18.63 -27.48
CA THR A 103 -17.27 17.43 -26.65
C THR A 103 -17.25 16.13 -27.46
N ASP A 104 -17.85 16.12 -28.65
CA ASP A 104 -17.93 14.98 -29.57
C ASP A 104 -16.58 14.64 -30.23
N ARG A 105 -15.71 15.65 -30.44
CA ARG A 105 -14.38 15.47 -31.05
C ARG A 105 -13.25 15.46 -30.05
N TRP A 106 -13.52 15.84 -28.82
CA TRP A 106 -12.53 16.03 -27.77
C TRP A 106 -11.60 14.82 -27.57
N LYS A 107 -12.15 13.59 -27.57
CA LYS A 107 -11.36 12.37 -27.47
C LYS A 107 -10.36 12.23 -28.63
N GLN A 108 -10.83 12.43 -29.87
CA GLN A 108 -10.00 12.34 -31.07
C GLN A 108 -8.88 13.40 -31.03
N TYR A 109 -9.21 14.64 -30.69
CA TYR A 109 -8.24 15.72 -30.60
C TYR A 109 -7.21 15.48 -29.49
N GLY A 110 -7.66 15.03 -28.31
CA GLY A 110 -6.79 14.64 -27.21
C GLY A 110 -5.81 13.55 -27.62
N ASP A 111 -6.29 12.50 -28.31
CA ASP A 111 -5.47 11.41 -28.84
C ASP A 111 -4.35 11.91 -29.78
N VAL A 112 -4.70 12.78 -30.72
CA VAL A 112 -3.75 13.32 -31.71
C VAL A 112 -2.72 14.26 -31.06
N LEU A 113 -3.11 15.03 -30.04
CA LEU A 113 -2.19 15.86 -29.24
C LEU A 113 -1.24 15.01 -28.40
N CYS A 114 -1.76 13.94 -27.77
CA CYS A 114 -0.95 13.00 -26.99
C CYS A 114 0.16 12.40 -27.87
N GLU A 115 -0.15 12.03 -29.12
CA GLU A 115 0.85 11.51 -30.07
C GLU A 115 2.02 12.50 -30.30
N VAL A 116 1.70 13.78 -30.55
CA VAL A 116 2.73 14.81 -30.79
C VAL A 116 3.61 15.01 -29.58
N LEU A 117 2.98 15.15 -28.41
CA LEU A 117 3.67 15.46 -27.17
C LEU A 117 4.49 14.27 -26.65
N VAL A 118 4.00 13.04 -26.80
CA VAL A 118 4.76 11.82 -26.50
C VAL A 118 5.97 11.69 -27.43
N ARG A 119 5.81 11.88 -28.74
CA ARG A 119 6.94 11.85 -29.68
C ARG A 119 8.01 12.90 -29.32
N SER A 120 7.59 14.07 -28.85
CA SER A 120 8.50 15.18 -28.50
C SER A 120 9.11 15.05 -27.10
N SER A 121 8.59 14.18 -26.23
CA SER A 121 9.11 13.96 -24.88
C SER A 121 10.14 12.85 -24.79
N MET A 122 10.14 11.92 -25.75
CA MET A 122 11.07 10.79 -25.79
C MET A 122 12.43 11.18 -26.36
N PRO A 123 13.54 10.52 -25.94
CA PRO A 123 14.82 10.66 -26.62
C PRO A 123 14.72 10.17 -28.08
N PRO A 124 15.51 10.74 -29.00
CA PRO A 124 15.60 10.20 -30.35
C PRO A 124 16.09 8.74 -30.33
N PRO A 125 15.66 7.91 -31.28
CA PRO A 125 16.06 6.50 -31.32
C PRO A 125 17.58 6.36 -31.45
N GLY A 126 18.19 5.50 -30.62
CA GLY A 126 19.63 5.21 -30.63
C GLY A 126 20.50 6.09 -29.73
N LEU A 127 19.93 6.98 -28.91
CA LEU A 127 20.65 7.82 -27.94
C LEU A 127 20.22 7.50 -26.51
N GLU A 128 21.16 7.09 -25.65
CA GLU A 128 20.92 6.91 -24.21
C GLU A 128 21.08 8.24 -23.44
N GLU A 129 20.30 8.45 -22.38
CA GLU A 129 20.35 9.69 -21.57
C GLU A 129 21.69 9.90 -20.86
N GLY A 130 22.49 8.84 -20.68
CA GLY A 130 23.81 8.91 -20.02
C GLY A 130 24.86 9.71 -20.81
N ASP A 131 24.72 9.81 -22.13
CA ASP A 131 25.77 10.36 -22.99
C ASP A 131 25.68 11.90 -23.18
N ALA A 132 24.59 12.54 -22.75
CA ALA A 132 24.35 13.95 -23.06
C ALA A 132 24.97 14.95 -22.07
N GLN A 133 25.48 14.53 -20.90
CA GLN A 133 25.94 15.48 -19.87
C GLN A 133 27.22 16.26 -20.22
N ASN A 134 27.99 15.88 -21.26
CA ASN A 134 29.32 16.46 -21.50
C ASN A 134 29.63 16.88 -22.96
N THR A 135 28.67 16.94 -23.87
CA THR A 135 28.95 17.36 -25.25
C THR A 135 28.21 18.65 -25.62
N GLN A 136 28.95 19.65 -26.11
CA GLN A 136 28.43 20.88 -26.74
C GLN A 136 27.45 20.61 -27.92
N ASP A 137 27.30 19.35 -28.34
CA ASP A 137 26.34 18.88 -29.34
C ASP A 137 24.88 18.80 -28.84
N GLU A 138 24.53 19.23 -27.62
CA GLU A 138 23.12 19.31 -27.18
C GLU A 138 22.23 20.13 -28.12
N ALA A 139 22.80 21.09 -28.87
CA ALA A 139 22.05 21.93 -29.81
C ALA A 139 21.67 21.21 -31.12
N SER A 140 22.37 20.14 -31.50
CA SER A 140 22.13 19.40 -32.75
C SER A 140 21.14 18.25 -32.57
N GLN A 141 20.89 17.80 -31.33
CA GLN A 141 19.92 16.76 -31.01
C GLN A 141 18.49 17.31 -31.04
N HIS A 142 17.56 16.57 -31.65
CA HIS A 142 16.16 16.95 -31.74
C HIS A 142 15.23 15.75 -31.44
N PRO A 143 14.38 15.80 -30.40
CA PRO A 143 14.26 16.87 -29.39
C PRO A 143 15.44 16.88 -28.41
N ASN A 144 15.93 18.07 -28.04
CA ASN A 144 16.99 18.22 -27.04
C ASN A 144 16.45 18.00 -25.61
N PRO A 145 17.31 17.84 -24.58
CA PRO A 145 16.85 17.60 -23.21
C PRO A 145 15.89 18.67 -22.64
N GLN A 146 16.07 19.95 -23.00
CA GLN A 146 15.20 21.03 -22.52
C GLN A 146 13.83 21.01 -23.21
N GLU A 147 13.81 20.74 -24.52
CA GLU A 147 12.60 20.57 -25.31
C GLU A 147 11.77 19.37 -24.81
N ARG A 148 12.43 18.24 -24.52
CA ARG A 148 11.79 17.06 -23.91
C ARG A 148 11.12 17.37 -22.58
N ARG A 149 11.78 18.12 -21.69
CA ARG A 149 11.19 18.55 -20.39
C ARG A 149 9.94 19.41 -20.59
N VAL A 150 9.93 20.27 -21.60
CA VAL A 150 8.75 21.09 -21.92
C VAL A 150 7.63 20.22 -22.50
N ALA A 151 7.93 19.24 -23.34
CA ALA A 151 6.95 18.26 -23.81
C ALA A 151 6.34 17.46 -22.66
N VAL A 152 7.15 17.01 -21.69
CA VAL A 152 6.64 16.36 -20.47
C VAL A 152 5.72 17.30 -19.69
N THR A 153 6.13 18.56 -19.48
CA THR A 153 5.29 19.55 -18.79
C THR A 153 3.96 19.78 -19.53
N ALA A 154 3.99 19.78 -20.86
CA ALA A 154 2.79 19.89 -21.68
C ALA A 154 1.87 18.66 -21.54
N LEU A 155 2.42 17.43 -21.52
CA LEU A 155 1.67 16.21 -21.24
C LEU A 155 0.97 16.28 -19.87
N LEU A 156 1.65 16.77 -18.84
CA LEU A 156 1.08 16.93 -17.49
C LEU A 156 -0.02 18.01 -17.42
N SER A 157 -0.06 18.93 -18.37
CA SER A 157 -1.07 20.00 -18.45
C SER A 157 -2.30 19.65 -19.28
N LEU A 158 -2.30 18.49 -19.94
CA LEU A 158 -3.51 17.96 -20.59
C LEU A 158 -4.57 17.63 -19.52
N GLN A 159 -5.82 17.57 -19.95
CA GLN A 159 -6.95 17.21 -19.10
C GLN A 159 -6.86 15.73 -18.69
N GLU A 160 -7.49 15.38 -17.56
CA GLU A 160 -7.35 14.06 -16.91
C GLU A 160 -7.77 12.90 -17.82
N GLU A 161 -8.71 13.16 -18.72
CA GLU A 161 -9.28 12.18 -19.66
C GLU A 161 -8.28 11.74 -20.73
N CYS A 162 -7.22 12.52 -20.95
CA CYS A 162 -6.10 12.13 -21.81
C CYS A 162 -5.15 11.13 -21.14
N ALA A 163 -5.24 10.90 -19.82
CA ALA A 163 -4.29 10.09 -19.07
C ALA A 163 -4.08 8.68 -19.67
N ALA A 164 -5.17 7.98 -20.00
CA ALA A 164 -5.09 6.64 -20.59
C ALA A 164 -4.38 6.65 -21.95
N ALA A 165 -4.69 7.64 -22.78
CA ALA A 165 -4.12 7.84 -24.12
C ALA A 165 -2.62 8.19 -24.07
N ILE A 166 -2.19 8.95 -23.06
CA ILE A 166 -0.78 9.26 -22.80
C ILE A 166 -0.03 7.99 -22.41
N VAL A 167 -0.56 7.25 -21.43
CA VAL A 167 0.08 6.02 -20.93
C VAL A 167 0.17 4.97 -22.03
N GLU A 168 -0.90 4.71 -22.77
CA GLU A 168 -0.92 3.74 -23.88
C GLU A 168 0.17 4.04 -24.92
N ARG A 169 0.36 5.33 -25.28
CA ARG A 169 1.39 5.74 -26.23
C ARG A 169 2.80 5.64 -25.68
N LEU A 170 3.00 5.91 -24.39
CA LEU A 170 4.32 5.77 -23.76
C LEU A 170 4.71 4.30 -23.60
N VAL A 171 3.80 3.46 -23.11
CA VAL A 171 4.11 2.05 -22.82
C VAL A 171 4.32 1.21 -24.08
N THR A 172 3.68 1.58 -25.20
CA THR A 172 3.92 0.96 -26.51
C THR A 172 5.29 1.29 -27.11
N GLN A 173 6.00 2.26 -26.53
CA GLN A 173 7.33 2.70 -26.94
C GLN A 173 8.41 2.29 -25.91
N LEU A 174 8.12 1.37 -24.99
CA LEU A 174 9.13 0.81 -24.10
C LEU A 174 10.11 -0.07 -24.90
N PRO A 175 11.41 -0.11 -24.52
CA PRO A 175 12.04 0.57 -23.37
C PRO A 175 12.40 2.05 -23.61
N GLN A 176 12.31 2.57 -24.84
CA GLN A 176 12.76 3.92 -25.19
C GLN A 176 12.05 5.04 -24.37
N ALA A 177 10.77 4.86 -24.07
CA ALA A 177 9.99 5.83 -23.31
C ALA A 177 10.19 5.77 -21.78
N LEU A 178 11.03 4.86 -21.26
CA LEU A 178 11.11 4.58 -19.82
C LEU A 178 11.46 5.81 -18.99
N SER A 179 12.46 6.59 -19.41
CA SER A 179 12.86 7.80 -18.69
C SER A 179 11.72 8.83 -18.62
N THR A 180 10.95 8.97 -19.70
CA THR A 180 9.75 9.80 -19.76
C THR A 180 8.66 9.28 -18.82
N CYS A 181 8.39 7.96 -18.81
CA CYS A 181 7.44 7.35 -17.90
C CYS A 181 7.80 7.64 -16.43
N VAL A 182 9.07 7.43 -16.06
CA VAL A 182 9.57 7.67 -14.70
C VAL A 182 9.50 9.15 -14.35
N ALA A 183 9.87 10.06 -15.26
CA ALA A 183 9.80 11.50 -15.04
C ALA A 183 8.35 11.97 -14.80
N ILE A 184 7.39 11.41 -15.52
CA ILE A 184 5.96 11.68 -15.33
C ILE A 184 5.49 11.19 -13.97
N VAL A 185 5.75 9.93 -13.62
CA VAL A 185 5.32 9.32 -12.34
C VAL A 185 5.94 10.05 -11.14
N SER A 186 7.21 10.43 -11.25
CA SER A 186 7.96 11.09 -10.19
C SER A 186 7.62 12.57 -10.05
N SER A 187 6.90 13.16 -11.03
CA SER A 187 6.53 14.56 -10.99
C SER A 187 5.45 14.83 -9.93
N PRO A 188 5.65 15.82 -9.03
CA PRO A 188 4.62 16.25 -8.10
C PRO A 188 3.47 16.99 -8.78
N SER A 189 3.67 17.48 -10.02
CA SER A 189 2.64 18.14 -10.81
C SER A 189 1.76 17.15 -11.60
N ALA A 190 2.10 15.86 -11.62
CA ALA A 190 1.30 14.86 -12.30
C ALA A 190 -0.03 14.63 -11.57
N GLN A 191 -1.13 14.74 -12.31
CA GLN A 191 -2.48 14.45 -11.83
C GLN A 191 -2.59 12.96 -11.43
N ASP A 192 -3.42 12.67 -10.43
CA ASP A 192 -3.63 11.30 -9.95
C ASP A 192 -4.17 10.38 -11.05
N GLY A 193 -5.00 10.87 -11.97
CA GLY A 193 -5.51 10.10 -13.11
C GLY A 193 -4.40 9.50 -13.98
N LEU A 194 -3.28 10.21 -14.17
CA LEU A 194 -2.13 9.72 -14.93
C LEU A 194 -1.38 8.60 -14.19
N LYS A 195 -1.18 8.76 -12.88
CA LYS A 195 -0.57 7.73 -12.02
C LYS A 195 -1.44 6.48 -11.95
N LYS A 196 -2.76 6.65 -11.83
CA LYS A 196 -3.75 5.55 -11.89
C LYS A 196 -3.75 4.85 -13.25
N ALA A 197 -3.56 5.57 -14.36
CA ALA A 197 -3.47 4.96 -15.68
C ALA A 197 -2.21 4.08 -15.83
N PHE A 198 -1.06 4.52 -15.31
CA PHE A 198 0.15 3.67 -15.24
C PHE A 198 -0.07 2.43 -14.37
N GLU A 199 -0.70 2.60 -13.21
CA GLU A 199 -1.05 1.49 -12.34
C GLU A 199 -1.99 0.49 -13.02
N ALA A 200 -3.02 0.96 -13.71
CA ALA A 200 -3.95 0.12 -14.46
C ALA A 200 -3.25 -0.66 -15.57
N TRP A 201 -2.23 -0.08 -16.22
CA TRP A 201 -1.38 -0.78 -17.17
C TRP A 201 -0.54 -1.88 -16.50
N LEU A 202 0.07 -1.61 -15.34
CA LEU A 202 0.83 -2.61 -14.57
C LEU A 202 -0.02 -3.80 -14.12
N CYS A 203 -1.32 -3.61 -13.93
CA CYS A 203 -2.27 -4.66 -13.59
C CYS A 203 -2.69 -5.54 -14.80
N ARG A 204 -2.21 -5.24 -16.02
CA ARG A 204 -2.41 -6.11 -17.19
C ARG A 204 -1.31 -7.17 -17.26
N PRO A 205 -1.57 -8.33 -17.88
CA PRO A 205 -0.51 -9.29 -18.21
C PRO A 205 0.57 -8.59 -19.03
N THR A 206 1.76 -8.46 -18.45
CA THR A 206 2.89 -7.77 -19.08
C THR A 206 3.64 -8.75 -19.98
N SER A 207 4.10 -8.27 -21.14
CA SER A 207 5.03 -9.04 -21.97
C SER A 207 6.34 -9.24 -21.20
N SER A 208 7.03 -10.37 -21.38
CA SER A 208 8.33 -10.59 -20.72
C SER A 208 9.40 -9.60 -21.19
N ALA A 209 9.25 -9.02 -22.39
CA ALA A 209 10.17 -8.04 -22.95
C ALA A 209 10.19 -6.73 -22.15
N ASP A 210 9.08 -6.38 -21.50
CA ASP A 210 8.92 -5.12 -20.76
C ASP A 210 9.04 -5.29 -19.24
N ALA A 211 9.40 -6.49 -18.76
CA ALA A 211 9.39 -6.80 -17.32
C ALA A 211 10.32 -5.88 -16.50
N SER A 212 11.50 -5.54 -17.03
CA SER A 212 12.43 -4.61 -16.38
C SER A 212 11.85 -3.19 -16.30
N CYS A 213 11.31 -2.69 -17.42
CA CYS A 213 10.65 -1.38 -17.50
C CYS A 213 9.45 -1.30 -16.55
N ALA A 214 8.62 -2.34 -16.51
CA ALA A 214 7.48 -2.43 -15.61
C ALA A 214 7.90 -2.36 -14.14
N MET A 215 8.98 -3.04 -13.75
CA MET A 215 9.52 -2.96 -12.38
C MET A 215 10.00 -1.55 -12.01
N GLU A 216 10.64 -0.83 -12.93
CA GLU A 216 11.09 0.55 -12.68
C GLU A 216 9.91 1.52 -12.53
N ILE A 217 8.89 1.40 -13.38
CA ILE A 217 7.66 2.19 -13.27
C ILE A 217 6.92 1.84 -11.96
N GLU A 218 6.85 0.56 -11.59
CA GLU A 218 6.26 0.11 -10.34
C GLU A 218 7.00 0.70 -9.12
N LYS A 219 8.33 0.70 -9.16
CA LYS A 219 9.17 1.31 -8.12
C LYS A 219 8.88 2.80 -8.00
N ALA A 220 8.87 3.54 -9.11
CA ALA A 220 8.57 4.96 -9.11
C ALA A 220 7.16 5.26 -8.57
N LEU A 221 6.14 4.44 -8.90
CA LEU A 221 4.80 4.58 -8.36
C LEU A 221 4.75 4.35 -6.85
N LYS A 222 5.42 3.30 -6.34
CA LYS A 222 5.51 3.04 -4.89
C LYS A 222 6.17 4.20 -4.13
N GLU A 223 7.13 4.88 -4.75
CA GLU A 223 7.85 6.00 -4.14
C GLU A 223 7.07 7.33 -4.24
N HIS A 224 6.37 7.58 -5.34
CA HIS A 224 5.79 8.89 -5.67
C HIS A 224 4.26 8.95 -5.75
N PHE A 225 3.55 7.85 -5.53
CA PHE A 225 2.09 7.79 -5.54
C PHE A 225 1.53 7.12 -4.27
N GLN A 226 1.00 7.94 -3.36
CA GLN A 226 0.43 7.44 -2.10
C GLN A 226 -0.78 6.51 -2.31
N GLY A 227 -1.52 6.69 -3.40
CA GLY A 227 -2.67 5.84 -3.76
C GLY A 227 -2.31 4.53 -4.46
N TYR A 228 -1.02 4.23 -4.66
CA TYR A 228 -0.59 3.02 -5.36
C TYR A 228 -1.03 1.74 -4.64
N GLY A 229 -1.53 0.77 -5.39
CA GLY A 229 -1.98 -0.55 -4.97
C GLY A 229 -3.49 -0.78 -5.09
N GLY A 230 -4.29 0.24 -5.41
CA GLY A 230 -5.75 0.18 -5.38
C GLY A 230 -6.34 -0.83 -6.37
N PRO A 231 -6.19 -0.62 -7.69
CA PRO A 231 -6.53 -1.58 -8.74
C PRO A 231 -6.01 -3.00 -8.48
N LYS A 232 -4.77 -3.14 -8.01
CA LYS A 232 -4.20 -4.45 -7.68
C LYS A 232 -4.95 -5.10 -6.51
N CYS A 233 -5.30 -4.33 -5.48
CA CYS A 233 -6.14 -4.78 -4.37
C CYS A 233 -7.50 -5.27 -4.87
N GLU A 234 -8.15 -4.52 -5.78
CA GLU A 234 -9.45 -4.90 -6.33
C GLU A 234 -9.38 -6.22 -7.11
N GLN A 235 -8.34 -6.38 -7.95
CA GLN A 235 -8.13 -7.63 -8.68
C GLN A 235 -7.88 -8.81 -7.76
N LEU A 236 -7.07 -8.64 -6.71
CA LEU A 236 -6.81 -9.70 -5.72
C LEU A 236 -8.08 -10.07 -4.94
N CYS A 237 -8.88 -9.09 -4.53
CA CYS A 237 -10.17 -9.37 -3.89
C CYS A 237 -11.12 -10.11 -4.84
N ALA A 238 -11.23 -9.68 -6.09
CA ALA A 238 -12.08 -10.34 -7.10
C ALA A 238 -11.62 -11.77 -7.37
N ALA A 239 -10.31 -11.98 -7.54
CA ALA A 239 -9.71 -13.31 -7.72
C ALA A 239 -10.02 -14.23 -6.54
N LEU A 240 -9.84 -13.74 -5.31
CA LEU A 240 -10.15 -14.50 -4.09
C LEU A 240 -11.64 -14.86 -4.01
N ILE A 241 -12.55 -13.94 -4.31
CA ILE A 241 -14.00 -14.20 -4.34
C ILE A 241 -14.35 -15.24 -5.42
N SER A 242 -13.70 -15.16 -6.58
CA SER A 242 -13.93 -16.09 -7.70
C SER A 242 -13.31 -17.48 -7.49
N SER A 243 -12.49 -17.66 -6.44
CA SER A 243 -11.85 -18.94 -6.17
C SER A 243 -12.86 -20.01 -5.78
N GLU A 244 -12.78 -21.17 -6.44
CA GLU A 244 -13.55 -22.34 -6.05
C GLU A 244 -13.25 -22.76 -4.60
N PRO A 245 -14.17 -23.48 -3.94
CA PRO A 245 -13.89 -24.06 -2.63
C PRO A 245 -12.69 -25.00 -2.70
N LEU A 246 -11.80 -24.92 -1.70
CA LEU A 246 -10.61 -25.77 -1.67
C LEU A 246 -10.98 -27.26 -1.61
N ARG A 247 -10.36 -28.08 -2.46
CA ARG A 247 -10.57 -29.54 -2.54
C ARG A 247 -9.35 -30.34 -2.13
N SER A 248 -8.17 -29.73 -2.06
CA SER A 248 -6.92 -30.42 -1.80
C SER A 248 -5.92 -29.57 -1.01
N LEU A 249 -5.01 -30.22 -0.27
CA LEU A 249 -3.94 -29.53 0.47
C LEU A 249 -3.03 -28.70 -0.46
N THR A 250 -2.87 -29.11 -1.72
CA THR A 250 -2.08 -28.38 -2.72
C THR A 250 -2.68 -27.02 -3.07
N GLU A 251 -4.00 -26.86 -2.99
CA GLU A 251 -4.67 -25.58 -3.27
C GLU A 251 -4.48 -24.55 -2.15
N ILE A 252 -4.16 -24.99 -0.93
CA ILE A 252 -3.84 -24.09 0.20
C ILE A 252 -2.62 -23.22 -0.15
N ALA A 253 -1.68 -23.71 -0.95
CA ALA A 253 -0.51 -22.94 -1.38
C ALA A 253 -0.90 -21.76 -2.27
N ALA A 254 -1.84 -21.96 -3.19
CA ALA A 254 -2.38 -20.90 -4.04
C ALA A 254 -3.15 -19.87 -3.20
N LEU A 255 -4.04 -20.33 -2.31
CA LEU A 255 -4.78 -19.46 -1.40
C LEU A 255 -3.82 -18.64 -0.50
N GLN A 256 -2.81 -19.28 0.08
CA GLN A 256 -1.84 -18.59 0.94
C GLN A 256 -1.08 -17.51 0.18
N LYS A 257 -0.72 -17.77 -1.09
CA LYS A 257 -0.05 -16.79 -1.96
C LYS A 257 -0.96 -15.59 -2.23
N ASP A 258 -2.22 -15.83 -2.58
CA ASP A 258 -3.19 -14.77 -2.86
C ASP A 258 -3.49 -13.93 -1.61
N LEU A 259 -3.67 -14.58 -0.46
CA LEU A 259 -3.85 -13.92 0.83
C LEU A 259 -2.62 -13.11 1.25
N SER A 260 -1.41 -13.61 0.96
CA SER A 260 -0.16 -12.89 1.25
C SER A 260 -0.05 -11.62 0.39
N ALA A 261 -0.34 -11.74 -0.91
CA ALA A 261 -0.37 -10.61 -1.81
C ALA A 261 -1.41 -9.56 -1.37
N LEU A 262 -2.58 -9.99 -0.91
CA LEU A 262 -3.61 -9.08 -0.41
C LEU A 262 -3.19 -8.40 0.90
N ALA A 263 -2.57 -9.13 1.83
CA ALA A 263 -2.11 -8.58 3.11
C ALA A 263 -0.99 -7.54 2.96
N GLU A 264 -0.17 -7.62 1.91
CA GLU A 264 0.83 -6.60 1.58
C GLU A 264 0.19 -5.30 1.08
N VAL A 265 -0.92 -5.40 0.35
CA VAL A 265 -1.62 -4.25 -0.26
C VAL A 265 -2.62 -3.60 0.73
N ASP A 266 -3.24 -4.37 1.62
CA ASP A 266 -4.33 -3.94 2.52
C ASP A 266 -4.00 -2.73 3.40
N VAL A 267 -2.76 -2.58 3.88
CA VAL A 267 -2.43 -1.53 4.86
C VAL A 267 -2.82 -0.12 4.37
N SER A 268 -2.68 0.14 3.08
CA SER A 268 -3.07 1.42 2.46
C SER A 268 -4.48 1.42 1.86
N HIS A 269 -5.06 0.23 1.62
CA HIS A 269 -6.28 0.05 0.83
C HIS A 269 -7.41 -0.66 1.59
N ARG A 270 -7.43 -0.55 2.92
CA ARG A 270 -8.43 -1.19 3.80
C ARG A 270 -9.87 -0.96 3.37
N ASN A 271 -10.19 0.23 2.84
CA ASN A 271 -11.53 0.55 2.35
C ASN A 271 -11.96 -0.33 1.16
N ILE A 272 -11.02 -0.72 0.30
CA ILE A 272 -11.29 -1.65 -0.80
C ILE A 272 -11.59 -3.03 -0.24
N VAL A 273 -10.74 -3.52 0.67
CA VAL A 273 -10.93 -4.83 1.33
C VAL A 273 -12.27 -4.87 2.08
N SER A 274 -12.61 -3.84 2.85
CA SER A 274 -13.87 -3.76 3.58
C SER A 274 -15.09 -3.78 2.66
N ASN A 275 -15.00 -3.11 1.50
CA ASN A 275 -16.10 -3.03 0.55
C ASN A 275 -16.26 -4.30 -0.31
N ARG A 276 -15.21 -5.11 -0.46
CA ARG A 276 -15.21 -6.30 -1.32
C ARG A 276 -15.35 -7.61 -0.54
N LEU A 277 -14.71 -7.73 0.61
CA LEU A 277 -14.66 -8.97 1.39
C LEU A 277 -15.56 -8.85 2.63
N SER A 278 -16.52 -9.77 2.74
CA SER A 278 -17.32 -9.93 3.94
C SER A 278 -16.62 -10.84 4.94
N LEU A 279 -16.89 -10.63 6.23
CA LEU A 279 -16.40 -11.48 7.30
C LEU A 279 -16.88 -12.92 7.12
N ALA A 280 -18.14 -13.13 6.72
CA ALA A 280 -18.69 -14.45 6.46
C ALA A 280 -17.88 -15.21 5.39
N PHE A 281 -17.57 -14.55 4.27
CA PHE A 281 -16.77 -15.15 3.20
C PHE A 281 -15.37 -15.59 3.70
N LEU A 282 -14.70 -14.73 4.49
CA LEU A 282 -13.39 -15.08 5.06
C LEU A 282 -13.47 -16.26 6.03
N LEU A 283 -14.56 -16.37 6.80
CA LEU A 283 -14.79 -17.48 7.71
C LEU A 283 -15.09 -18.77 6.95
N THR A 284 -15.84 -18.72 5.85
CA THR A 284 -16.02 -19.86 4.93
C THR A 284 -14.68 -20.34 4.39
N LYS A 285 -13.81 -19.44 3.92
CA LYS A 285 -12.45 -19.80 3.46
C LYS A 285 -11.59 -20.39 4.58
N ALA A 286 -11.75 -19.93 5.83
CA ALA A 286 -11.06 -20.54 6.97
C ALA A 286 -11.56 -21.96 7.26
N THR A 287 -12.87 -22.18 7.16
CA THR A 287 -13.49 -23.50 7.29
C THR A 287 -13.00 -24.44 6.21
N GLU A 288 -12.91 -24.02 4.94
CA GLU A 288 -12.34 -24.84 3.86
C GLU A 288 -10.91 -25.32 4.18
N VAL A 289 -10.05 -24.43 4.71
CA VAL A 289 -8.70 -24.80 5.13
C VAL A 289 -8.72 -25.79 6.30
N LEU A 290 -9.57 -25.56 7.30
CA LEU A 290 -9.70 -26.46 8.46
C LEU A 290 -10.23 -27.83 8.05
N ASP A 291 -11.28 -27.89 7.23
CA ASP A 291 -11.86 -29.14 6.74
C ASP A 291 -10.79 -29.99 6.02
N LEU A 292 -9.89 -29.40 5.24
CA LEU A 292 -8.78 -30.14 4.63
C LEU A 292 -7.73 -30.64 5.63
N VAL A 293 -7.47 -29.88 6.69
CA VAL A 293 -6.53 -30.28 7.75
C VAL A 293 -7.10 -31.41 8.61
N TYR A 294 -8.41 -31.39 8.87
CA TYR A 294 -9.10 -32.32 9.76
C TYR A 294 -9.83 -33.48 9.06
N SER A 295 -10.05 -33.44 7.73
CA SER A 295 -10.73 -34.50 6.96
C SER A 295 -9.90 -35.77 6.76
N SER A 296 -8.58 -35.70 6.88
CA SER A 296 -7.76 -36.92 6.78
C SER A 296 -8.09 -37.83 7.97
N GLU A 297 -8.57 -39.05 7.70
CA GLU A 297 -8.81 -40.11 8.69
C GLU A 297 -7.56 -40.46 9.53
N GLN A 298 -6.38 -39.95 9.16
CA GLN A 298 -5.23 -39.86 10.06
C GLN A 298 -5.57 -38.91 11.20
N LYS A 299 -5.79 -39.47 12.40
CA LYS A 299 -5.84 -38.74 13.67
C LYS A 299 -4.85 -37.58 13.60
N CYS A 300 -5.30 -36.35 13.82
CA CYS A 300 -4.44 -35.16 13.76
C CYS A 300 -3.15 -35.24 14.60
N LEU A 301 -3.09 -36.22 15.51
CA LEU A 301 -1.96 -36.62 16.34
C LEU A 301 -0.76 -37.20 15.56
N GLU A 302 -0.93 -37.70 14.34
CA GLU A 302 0.16 -38.28 13.52
C GLU A 302 0.83 -37.29 12.57
N LYS A 303 0.29 -36.07 12.43
CA LYS A 303 0.83 -35.05 11.52
C LYS A 303 2.01 -34.32 12.16
N GLY A 304 3.09 -34.13 11.40
CA GLY A 304 4.25 -33.36 11.83
C GLY A 304 3.94 -31.86 11.91
N VAL A 305 4.76 -31.09 12.64
CA VAL A 305 4.63 -29.62 12.72
C VAL A 305 4.70 -28.97 11.33
N GLU A 306 5.44 -29.57 10.39
CA GLU A 306 5.58 -29.11 9.02
C GLU A 306 4.24 -29.12 8.26
N ASP A 307 3.40 -30.13 8.48
CA ASP A 307 2.08 -30.28 7.83
C ASP A 307 1.12 -29.13 8.18
N PHE A 308 1.33 -28.50 9.34
CA PHE A 308 0.51 -27.38 9.80
C PHE A 308 1.06 -26.02 9.37
N THR A 309 2.28 -25.93 8.84
CA THR A 309 2.92 -24.63 8.58
C THR A 309 2.17 -23.83 7.52
N LEU A 310 1.82 -24.47 6.40
CA LEU A 310 1.10 -23.81 5.32
C LEU A 310 -0.37 -23.50 5.68
N PRO A 311 -1.17 -24.45 6.21
CA PRO A 311 -2.51 -24.14 6.69
C PRO A 311 -2.55 -23.05 7.76
N LEU A 312 -1.63 -23.10 8.74
CA LEU A 312 -1.54 -22.08 9.78
C LEU A 312 -1.21 -20.71 9.17
N SER A 313 -0.29 -20.64 8.20
CA SER A 313 0.01 -19.38 7.52
C SER A 313 -1.22 -18.81 6.81
N ALA A 314 -2.01 -19.64 6.11
CA ALA A 314 -3.22 -19.20 5.44
C ALA A 314 -4.25 -18.67 6.45
N ILE A 315 -4.52 -19.41 7.52
CA ILE A 315 -5.47 -19.01 8.57
C ILE A 315 -4.99 -17.74 9.28
N GLN A 316 -3.69 -17.59 9.54
CA GLN A 316 -3.14 -16.36 10.11
C GLN A 316 -3.39 -15.15 9.21
N LEU A 317 -3.30 -15.28 7.89
CA LEU A 317 -3.64 -14.20 6.96
C LEU A 317 -5.14 -13.92 6.94
N LEU A 318 -5.99 -14.96 7.01
CA LEU A 318 -7.44 -14.79 7.14
C LEU A 318 -7.81 -14.03 8.43
N VAL A 319 -7.23 -14.39 9.58
CA VAL A 319 -7.43 -13.65 10.85
C VAL A 319 -7.09 -12.17 10.66
N GLN A 320 -6.01 -11.86 9.93
CA GLN A 320 -5.62 -10.47 9.69
C GLN A 320 -6.64 -9.70 8.84
N LEU A 321 -7.17 -10.33 7.79
CA LEU A 321 -8.18 -9.70 6.93
C LEU A 321 -9.52 -9.50 7.66
N THR A 322 -9.84 -10.32 8.67
CA THR A 322 -11.04 -10.08 9.50
C THR A 322 -10.99 -8.78 10.31
N ASP A 323 -9.82 -8.13 10.45
CA ASP A 323 -9.74 -6.78 11.05
C ASP A 323 -10.43 -5.72 10.18
N THR A 324 -10.47 -5.93 8.86
CA THR A 324 -10.88 -4.92 7.86
C THR A 324 -12.14 -5.32 7.08
N ALA A 325 -12.47 -6.61 7.00
CA ALA A 325 -13.64 -7.11 6.30
C ALA A 325 -14.96 -6.49 6.81
N SER A 326 -15.93 -6.34 5.91
CA SER A 326 -17.27 -5.87 6.27
C SER A 326 -18.01 -6.92 7.11
N VAL A 327 -18.70 -6.44 8.14
CA VAL A 327 -19.52 -7.29 9.01
C VAL A 327 -20.98 -7.18 8.56
N THR A 328 -21.53 -8.29 8.06
CA THR A 328 -22.95 -8.41 7.75
C THR A 328 -23.61 -9.26 8.84
N PRO A 329 -24.55 -8.73 9.62
CA PRO A 329 -25.34 -9.55 10.56
C PRO A 329 -26.10 -10.66 9.81
N GLU A 330 -26.39 -11.77 10.49
CA GLU A 330 -27.21 -12.89 9.95
C GLU A 330 -26.65 -13.53 8.66
N SER A 331 -25.36 -13.34 8.38
CA SER A 331 -24.69 -13.88 7.19
C SER A 331 -24.07 -15.25 7.40
N LEU A 332 -24.03 -15.75 8.64
CA LEU A 332 -23.53 -17.07 9.00
C LEU A 332 -24.63 -17.92 9.61
N SER A 333 -24.74 -19.16 9.12
CA SER A 333 -25.53 -20.21 9.74
C SER A 333 -24.82 -20.82 10.95
N ILE A 334 -25.59 -21.45 11.85
CA ILE A 334 -25.01 -22.23 12.94
C ILE A 334 -24.12 -23.36 12.44
N GLN A 335 -24.47 -24.01 11.33
CA GLN A 335 -23.71 -25.12 10.77
C GLN A 335 -22.31 -24.68 10.31
N GLU A 336 -22.20 -23.53 9.66
CA GLU A 336 -20.90 -22.97 9.25
C GLU A 336 -20.03 -22.64 10.45
N MET A 337 -20.62 -22.07 11.51
CA MET A 337 -19.89 -21.77 12.73
C MET A 337 -19.47 -23.04 13.48
N GLN A 338 -20.29 -24.08 13.48
CA GLN A 338 -19.94 -25.39 14.05
C GLN A 338 -18.76 -26.03 13.32
N ARG A 339 -18.74 -25.97 11.98
CA ARG A 339 -17.60 -26.46 11.18
C ARG A 339 -16.33 -25.67 11.48
N LEU A 340 -16.41 -24.34 11.50
CA LEU A 340 -15.29 -23.48 11.89
C LEU A 340 -14.77 -23.83 13.30
N SER A 341 -15.68 -24.15 14.22
CA SER A 341 -15.37 -24.47 15.62
C SER A 341 -14.92 -25.92 15.83
N ALA A 342 -14.96 -26.80 14.83
CA ALA A 342 -14.80 -28.24 15.00
C ALA A 342 -13.49 -28.63 15.72
N CYS A 343 -12.40 -27.93 15.42
CA CYS A 343 -11.11 -28.20 16.09
C CYS A 343 -11.07 -27.74 17.55
N LEU A 344 -11.80 -26.68 17.91
CA LEU A 344 -11.98 -26.25 19.29
C LEU A 344 -12.83 -27.28 20.04
N LEU A 345 -13.92 -27.74 19.42
CA LEU A 345 -14.86 -28.71 20.00
C LEU A 345 -14.25 -30.12 20.17
N ALA A 346 -13.15 -30.41 19.48
CA ALA A 346 -12.37 -31.63 19.71
C ALA A 346 -11.64 -31.63 21.07
N VAL A 347 -11.41 -30.46 21.67
CA VAL A 347 -10.75 -30.29 22.98
C VAL A 347 -11.73 -30.60 24.11
N LYS A 348 -11.98 -31.88 24.35
CA LYS A 348 -12.95 -32.36 25.34
C LYS A 348 -12.39 -32.51 26.76
N ASN A 349 -11.07 -32.62 26.90
CA ASN A 349 -10.39 -32.85 28.17
C ASN A 349 -8.97 -32.25 28.16
N ALA A 350 -8.28 -32.35 29.29
CA ALA A 350 -6.94 -31.79 29.46
C ALA A 350 -5.90 -32.45 28.53
N ASP A 351 -6.00 -33.75 28.29
CA ASP A 351 -5.08 -34.48 27.39
C ASP A 351 -5.21 -33.97 25.95
N ALA A 352 -6.44 -33.85 25.45
CA ALA A 352 -6.70 -33.27 24.14
C ALA A 352 -6.25 -31.81 24.04
N ALA A 353 -6.26 -31.06 25.15
CA ALA A 353 -5.74 -29.69 25.18
C ALA A 353 -4.22 -29.64 25.10
N LEU A 354 -3.51 -30.62 25.66
CA LEU A 354 -2.06 -30.75 25.56
C LEU A 354 -1.61 -31.19 24.16
N ASP A 355 -2.40 -32.04 23.50
CA ASP A 355 -2.11 -32.55 22.16
C ASP A 355 -2.50 -31.56 21.04
N ALA A 356 -3.30 -30.54 21.34
CA ALA A 356 -3.78 -29.59 20.34
C ALA A 356 -2.67 -28.65 19.84
N SER A 357 -2.70 -28.35 18.53
CA SER A 357 -1.85 -27.30 17.94
C SER A 357 -2.28 -25.93 18.45
N LEU A 358 -1.62 -25.44 19.51
CA LEU A 358 -1.98 -24.20 20.17
C LEU A 358 -1.99 -22.95 19.23
N PRO A 359 -1.09 -22.81 18.24
CA PRO A 359 -1.18 -21.72 17.27
C PRO A 359 -2.45 -21.79 16.41
N LEU A 360 -2.89 -22.99 16.05
CA LEU A 360 -4.13 -23.18 15.30
C LEU A 360 -5.35 -22.87 16.19
N ILE A 361 -5.34 -23.33 17.45
CA ILE A 361 -6.35 -23.00 18.45
C ILE A 361 -6.46 -21.48 18.65
N GLU A 362 -5.33 -20.77 18.74
CA GLU A 362 -5.32 -19.30 18.83
C GLU A 362 -6.04 -18.65 17.65
N CYS A 363 -5.72 -19.10 16.43
CA CYS A 363 -6.31 -18.59 15.20
C CYS A 363 -7.81 -18.89 15.11
N THR A 364 -8.22 -20.16 15.30
CA THR A 364 -9.61 -20.55 15.22
C THR A 364 -10.44 -19.85 16.29
N LEU A 365 -9.93 -19.74 17.52
CA LEU A 365 -10.63 -19.04 18.59
C LEU A 365 -10.82 -17.55 18.25
N HIS A 366 -9.82 -16.88 17.65
CA HIS A 366 -10.04 -15.52 17.14
C HIS A 366 -11.15 -15.45 16.10
N LEU A 367 -11.15 -16.35 15.12
CA LEU A 367 -12.12 -16.35 14.01
C LEU A 367 -13.54 -16.61 14.52
N VAL A 368 -13.71 -17.65 15.34
CA VAL A 368 -15.01 -18.00 15.95
C VAL A 368 -15.55 -16.81 16.74
N LEU A 369 -14.76 -16.25 17.66
CA LEU A 369 -15.22 -15.15 18.51
C LEU A 369 -15.54 -13.88 17.71
N ARG A 370 -14.84 -13.64 16.60
CA ARG A 370 -15.15 -12.52 15.69
C ARG A 370 -16.38 -12.76 14.83
N GLY A 371 -16.66 -14.00 14.48
CA GLY A 371 -17.81 -14.38 13.66
C GLY A 371 -19.13 -14.45 14.44
N LEU A 372 -19.10 -14.54 15.78
CA LEU A 372 -20.33 -14.64 16.59
C LEU A 372 -21.40 -13.58 16.28
N PRO A 373 -21.08 -12.28 16.07
CA PRO A 373 -22.08 -11.27 15.69
C PRO A 373 -22.75 -11.49 14.33
N CYS A 374 -22.16 -12.33 13.46
CA CYS A 374 -22.71 -12.66 12.15
C CYS A 374 -23.74 -13.79 12.20
N LEU A 375 -23.90 -14.47 13.33
CA LEU A 375 -24.94 -15.47 13.52
C LEU A 375 -26.32 -14.83 13.62
N SER A 376 -27.35 -15.57 13.22
CA SER A 376 -28.72 -15.19 13.53
C SER A 376 -28.98 -15.31 15.03
N THR A 377 -29.53 -14.26 15.64
CA THR A 377 -29.94 -14.28 17.06
C THR A 377 -31.17 -15.14 17.32
N THR A 378 -31.90 -15.51 16.25
CA THR A 378 -33.10 -16.35 16.31
C THR A 378 -32.80 -17.84 16.12
N ASP A 379 -31.55 -18.20 15.80
CA ASP A 379 -31.17 -19.59 15.59
C ASP A 379 -31.01 -20.30 16.95
N GLU A 380 -31.88 -21.29 17.21
CA GLU A 380 -31.90 -22.07 18.45
C GLU A 380 -30.55 -22.75 18.74
N GLY A 381 -29.74 -23.02 17.70
CA GLY A 381 -28.44 -23.68 17.82
C GLY A 381 -27.33 -22.80 18.40
N VAL A 382 -27.53 -21.48 18.53
CA VAL A 382 -26.50 -20.56 19.05
C VAL A 382 -26.19 -20.84 20.53
N ARG A 383 -27.20 -21.10 21.36
CA ARG A 383 -26.96 -21.34 22.80
C ARG A 383 -26.18 -22.62 23.06
N PRO A 384 -26.56 -23.78 22.48
CA PRO A 384 -25.74 -24.99 22.57
C PRO A 384 -24.30 -24.76 22.15
N LEU A 385 -24.07 -24.07 21.02
CA LEU A 385 -22.71 -23.77 20.56
C LEU A 385 -21.92 -22.91 21.57
N LEU A 386 -22.53 -21.86 22.13
CA LEU A 386 -21.88 -21.02 23.14
C LEU A 386 -21.53 -21.82 24.41
N ASN A 387 -22.40 -22.75 24.82
CA ASN A 387 -22.15 -23.63 25.96
C ASN A 387 -21.01 -24.60 25.66
N ASP A 388 -20.97 -25.17 24.45
CA ASP A 388 -19.87 -26.04 24.02
C ASP A 388 -18.53 -25.29 24.01
N LEU A 389 -18.51 -24.06 23.47
CA LEU A 389 -17.35 -23.17 23.51
C LEU A 389 -16.96 -22.78 24.95
N LEU A 390 -17.92 -22.62 25.85
CA LEU A 390 -17.68 -22.37 27.27
C LEU A 390 -17.03 -23.58 27.94
N GLY A 391 -17.47 -24.78 27.61
CA GLY A 391 -16.84 -26.03 28.00
C GLY A 391 -15.39 -26.10 27.54
N VAL A 392 -15.14 -25.87 26.24
CA VAL A 392 -13.79 -25.87 25.65
C VAL A 392 -12.88 -24.85 26.34
N THR A 393 -13.32 -23.61 26.49
CA THR A 393 -12.51 -22.56 27.15
C THR A 393 -12.27 -22.85 28.64
N SER A 394 -13.18 -23.57 29.30
CA SER A 394 -13.02 -24.00 30.69
C SER A 394 -12.00 -25.13 30.85
N THR A 395 -11.92 -26.01 29.86
CA THR A 395 -10.89 -27.06 29.78
C THR A 395 -9.52 -26.49 29.40
N LEU A 396 -9.49 -25.60 28.40
CA LEU A 396 -8.25 -25.06 27.83
C LEU A 396 -7.54 -24.08 28.77
N LEU A 397 -8.29 -23.20 29.45
CA LEU A 397 -7.72 -22.14 30.27
C LEU A 397 -6.75 -22.64 31.36
N PRO A 398 -7.09 -23.59 32.25
CA PRO A 398 -6.18 -24.04 33.31
C PRO A 398 -4.92 -24.72 32.75
N VAL A 399 -5.06 -25.51 31.67
CA VAL A 399 -3.94 -26.20 31.02
C VAL A 399 -2.95 -25.18 30.44
N VAL A 400 -3.45 -24.18 29.73
CA VAL A 400 -2.60 -23.16 29.10
C VAL A 400 -2.05 -22.18 30.14
N GLU A 401 -2.78 -21.84 31.20
CA GLU A 401 -2.27 -21.01 32.30
C GLU A 401 -1.11 -21.69 33.04
N ASP A 402 -1.22 -23.00 33.31
CA ASP A 402 -0.12 -23.79 33.89
C ASP A 402 1.11 -23.80 32.96
N ALA A 403 0.90 -24.03 31.65
CA ALA A 403 1.97 -23.95 30.66
C ALA A 403 2.63 -22.56 30.63
N VAL A 404 1.84 -21.48 30.69
CA VAL A 404 2.34 -20.10 30.77
C VAL A 404 3.20 -19.92 32.02
N LEU A 405 2.75 -20.38 33.20
CA LEU A 405 3.51 -20.26 34.45
C LEU A 405 4.82 -21.05 34.42
N LYS A 406 4.80 -22.28 33.91
CA LYS A 406 5.98 -23.13 33.74
C LYS A 406 7.00 -22.53 32.77
N ILE A 407 6.54 -21.95 31.66
CA ILE A 407 7.44 -21.27 30.73
C ILE A 407 7.98 -19.97 31.36
N HIS A 408 7.15 -19.19 32.05
CA HIS A 408 7.60 -17.96 32.73
C HIS A 408 8.66 -18.22 33.79
N SER A 409 8.53 -19.30 34.58
CA SER A 409 9.53 -19.64 35.59
C SER A 409 10.87 -20.07 34.96
N ALA A 410 10.84 -20.59 33.72
CA ALA A 410 12.04 -20.90 32.94
C ALA A 410 12.64 -19.70 32.21
N VAL A 411 11.93 -18.56 32.07
CA VAL A 411 12.41 -17.38 31.32
C VAL A 411 13.79 -16.88 31.77
N PRO A 412 14.10 -16.72 33.08
CA PRO A 412 15.43 -16.27 33.51
C PRO A 412 16.55 -17.19 32.98
N LEU A 413 16.34 -18.50 33.07
CA LEU A 413 17.30 -19.50 32.58
C LEU A 413 17.47 -19.42 31.05
N LEU A 414 16.37 -19.22 30.32
CA LEU A 414 16.39 -19.07 28.86
C LEU A 414 17.08 -17.78 28.41
N CYS A 415 16.86 -16.67 29.14
CA CYS A 415 17.55 -15.41 28.90
C CYS A 415 19.05 -15.53 29.17
N ASP A 416 19.44 -16.19 30.27
CA ASP A 416 20.85 -16.41 30.61
C ASP A 416 21.54 -17.28 29.57
N GLN A 417 20.87 -18.33 29.07
CA GLN A 417 21.36 -19.12 27.94
C GLN A 417 21.52 -18.23 26.70
N GLN A 418 20.51 -17.44 26.32
CA GLN A 418 20.59 -16.55 25.16
C GLN A 418 21.72 -15.51 25.27
N HIS A 419 21.95 -14.95 26.46
CA HIS A 419 23.05 -14.02 26.71
C HIS A 419 24.42 -14.71 26.65
N ALA A 420 24.58 -15.86 27.28
CA ALA A 420 25.82 -16.64 27.25
C ALA A 420 26.20 -17.05 25.81
N ILE A 421 25.21 -17.35 24.98
CA ILE A 421 25.37 -17.66 23.56
C ILE A 421 25.76 -16.43 22.75
N ASN A 422 25.07 -15.30 22.91
CA ASN A 422 25.41 -14.06 22.20
C ASN A 422 26.85 -13.59 22.50
N THR A 423 27.38 -13.89 23.68
CA THR A 423 28.79 -13.64 24.01
C THR A 423 29.77 -14.67 23.46
N LYS A 424 29.30 -15.88 23.08
CA LYS A 424 30.15 -16.99 22.61
C LYS A 424 30.04 -17.29 21.12
N ALA A 425 29.02 -16.79 20.42
CA ALA A 425 28.75 -17.03 18.99
C ALA A 425 29.75 -16.35 18.01
N VAL A 426 31.01 -16.15 18.45
CA VAL A 426 32.18 -15.98 17.58
C VAL A 426 32.91 -17.33 17.39
N ALA A 427 32.53 -18.38 18.12
CA ALA A 427 33.06 -19.73 17.96
C ALA A 427 31.90 -20.69 17.66
N ASP A 428 32.13 -21.54 16.67
CA ASP A 428 31.21 -22.48 16.04
C ASP A 428 30.31 -23.27 17.03
N ASP A 429 29.12 -23.62 16.55
CA ASP A 429 28.20 -24.65 17.08
C ASP A 429 27.15 -24.24 18.13
N VAL A 430 26.63 -23.00 18.06
CA VAL A 430 25.62 -22.49 19.00
C VAL A 430 24.22 -22.28 18.39
N GLU A 431 23.96 -22.81 17.19
CA GLU A 431 22.66 -22.64 16.51
C GLU A 431 21.48 -23.27 17.26
N GLY A 432 21.65 -24.47 17.83
CA GLY A 432 20.53 -25.22 18.45
C GLY A 432 19.95 -24.57 19.72
N SER A 433 20.77 -23.88 20.52
CA SER A 433 20.32 -23.29 21.80
C SER A 433 19.63 -21.93 21.61
N VAL A 434 20.04 -21.12 20.62
CA VAL A 434 19.30 -19.90 20.22
C VAL A 434 17.93 -20.25 19.68
N GLN A 435 17.84 -21.29 18.84
CA GLN A 435 16.57 -21.77 18.30
C GLN A 435 15.63 -22.21 19.42
N THR A 436 16.12 -22.94 20.42
CA THR A 436 15.31 -23.42 21.55
C THR A 436 14.73 -22.28 22.40
N ALA A 437 15.51 -21.21 22.65
CA ALA A 437 14.99 -20.05 23.38
C ALA A 437 13.90 -19.30 22.58
N GLN A 438 14.12 -19.10 21.27
CA GLN A 438 13.15 -18.43 20.40
C GLN A 438 11.83 -19.20 20.30
N THR A 439 11.87 -20.52 20.11
CA THR A 439 10.67 -21.36 20.07
C THR A 439 9.91 -21.30 21.40
N THR A 440 10.59 -21.35 22.53
CA THR A 440 9.97 -21.24 23.86
C THR A 440 9.27 -19.89 24.06
N PHE A 441 9.91 -18.78 23.68
CA PHE A 441 9.27 -17.45 23.74
C PHE A 441 8.07 -17.31 22.80
N ARG A 442 8.10 -17.98 21.64
CA ARG A 442 6.97 -18.01 20.71
C ARG A 442 5.79 -18.77 21.32
N ALA A 443 6.04 -19.97 21.85
CA ALA A 443 5.03 -20.77 22.56
C ALA A 443 4.39 -19.98 23.72
N LEU A 444 5.20 -19.26 24.50
CA LEU A 444 4.72 -18.40 25.58
C LEU A 444 3.71 -17.35 25.10
N ARG A 445 3.98 -16.69 23.96
CA ARG A 445 3.11 -15.64 23.43
C ARG A 445 1.79 -16.21 22.90
N VAL A 446 1.86 -17.35 22.21
CA VAL A 446 0.67 -18.07 21.75
C VAL A 446 -0.21 -18.40 22.96
N ALA A 447 0.38 -19.02 23.98
CA ALA A 447 -0.31 -19.41 25.21
C ALA A 447 -0.93 -18.21 25.95
N GLN A 448 -0.19 -17.11 26.10
CA GLN A 448 -0.73 -15.86 26.66
C GLN A 448 -1.93 -15.31 25.87
N THR A 449 -1.87 -15.36 24.54
CA THR A 449 -2.97 -14.90 23.69
C THR A 449 -4.20 -15.79 23.85
N VAL A 450 -4.03 -17.11 23.83
CA VAL A 450 -5.12 -18.07 24.06
C VAL A 450 -5.78 -17.84 25.42
N VAL A 451 -4.98 -17.68 26.49
CA VAL A 451 -5.49 -17.34 27.83
C VAL A 451 -6.33 -16.06 27.81
N GLN A 452 -5.86 -15.01 27.12
CA GLN A 452 -6.62 -13.76 27.00
C GLN A 452 -7.96 -13.95 26.27
N LEU A 453 -7.98 -14.70 25.18
CA LEU A 453 -9.21 -15.00 24.43
C LEU A 453 -10.20 -15.78 25.29
N CYS A 454 -9.75 -16.85 25.95
CA CYS A 454 -10.58 -17.65 26.85
C CYS A 454 -11.15 -16.79 27.99
N ARG A 455 -10.34 -15.93 28.62
CA ARG A 455 -10.80 -15.03 29.68
C ARG A 455 -11.83 -14.01 29.19
N ILE A 456 -11.62 -13.41 28.01
CA ILE A 456 -12.59 -12.48 27.42
C ILE A 456 -13.91 -13.20 27.17
N PHE A 457 -13.87 -14.37 26.55
CA PHE A 457 -15.07 -15.17 26.28
C PHE A 457 -15.80 -15.52 27.57
N ARG A 458 -15.12 -16.14 28.54
CA ARG A 458 -15.71 -16.49 29.84
C ARG A 458 -16.29 -15.28 30.55
N LYS A 459 -15.57 -14.16 30.62
CA LYS A 459 -16.06 -12.94 31.27
C LYS A 459 -17.32 -12.40 30.60
N LYS A 460 -17.41 -12.42 29.27
CA LYS A 460 -18.56 -11.89 28.53
C LYS A 460 -19.75 -12.84 28.52
N ILE A 461 -19.53 -14.16 28.54
CA ILE A 461 -20.57 -15.18 28.53
C ILE A 461 -21.05 -15.59 29.94
N GLN A 462 -20.17 -15.75 30.93
CA GLN A 462 -20.57 -16.11 32.31
C GLN A 462 -21.41 -15.00 32.98
N ASN A 463 -21.04 -13.73 32.76
CA ASN A 463 -21.85 -12.58 33.21
C ASN A 463 -23.27 -12.56 32.59
N TYR A 464 -23.54 -13.40 31.60
CA TYR A 464 -24.81 -13.49 30.90
C TYR A 464 -25.69 -14.65 31.37
N GLU A 465 -25.13 -15.84 31.65
CA GLU A 465 -25.89 -16.95 32.25
C GLU A 465 -26.55 -16.55 33.58
N GLU A 466 -25.90 -15.67 34.35
CA GLU A 466 -26.47 -15.12 35.60
C GLU A 466 -27.66 -14.17 35.36
N LYS A 467 -27.82 -13.61 34.16
CA LYS A 467 -28.77 -12.52 33.87
C LYS A 467 -30.03 -12.94 33.13
N GLN A 468 -30.10 -14.11 32.49
CA GLN A 468 -31.29 -14.48 31.72
C GLN A 468 -31.70 -15.96 31.79
N ARG A 469 -33.00 -16.16 32.04
CA ARG A 469 -33.77 -17.40 31.80
C ARG A 469 -34.57 -17.38 30.49
N GLU A 470 -34.49 -16.31 29.68
CA GLU A 470 -35.43 -16.10 28.55
C GLU A 470 -34.74 -16.18 27.17
N GLY A 471 -35.22 -17.10 26.33
CA GLY A 471 -35.30 -17.02 24.85
C GLY A 471 -34.10 -16.67 23.97
N GLU A 472 -33.55 -15.46 24.06
CA GLU A 472 -32.68 -14.87 23.03
C GLU A 472 -31.29 -14.49 23.58
N TYR A 473 -30.31 -14.30 22.69
CA TYR A 473 -29.03 -13.66 23.01
C TYR A 473 -29.02 -12.26 22.38
N PRO A 474 -28.80 -11.17 23.13
CA PRO A 474 -28.75 -9.84 22.54
C PRO A 474 -27.49 -9.74 21.68
N ARG A 475 -27.68 -9.44 20.39
CA ARG A 475 -26.62 -9.21 19.40
C ARG A 475 -25.51 -8.29 19.94
N HIS A 476 -25.90 -7.25 20.67
CA HIS A 476 -24.98 -6.28 21.28
C HIS A 476 -23.89 -6.93 22.14
N ASN A 477 -24.19 -8.00 22.88
CA ASN A 477 -23.18 -8.69 23.70
C ASN A 477 -22.15 -9.44 22.85
N LEU A 478 -22.59 -10.05 21.74
CA LEU A 478 -21.70 -10.71 20.79
C LEU A 478 -20.82 -9.66 20.09
N GLU A 479 -21.37 -8.49 19.75
CA GLU A 479 -20.63 -7.37 19.19
C GLU A 479 -19.56 -6.85 20.17
N GLU A 480 -19.89 -6.69 21.46
CA GLU A 480 -18.93 -6.31 22.50
C GLU A 480 -17.82 -7.35 22.68
N LEU A 481 -18.16 -8.64 22.62
CA LEU A 481 -17.21 -9.74 22.67
C LEU A 481 -16.24 -9.67 21.48
N ALA A 482 -16.76 -9.54 20.26
CA ALA A 482 -15.95 -9.39 19.05
C ALA A 482 -15.09 -8.11 19.07
N ALA A 483 -15.61 -7.00 19.59
CA ALA A 483 -14.86 -5.77 19.80
C ALA A 483 -13.71 -5.94 20.81
N ALA A 484 -13.94 -6.65 21.92
CA ALA A 484 -12.91 -6.95 22.90
C ALA A 484 -11.81 -7.85 22.31
N VAL A 485 -12.18 -8.83 21.48
CA VAL A 485 -11.24 -9.70 20.76
C VAL A 485 -10.40 -8.93 19.74
N ARG A 486 -10.95 -7.90 19.07
CA ARG A 486 -10.17 -7.00 18.21
C ARG A 486 -9.05 -6.26 18.96
N GLY A 487 -9.21 -6.03 20.26
CA GLY A 487 -8.17 -5.46 21.12
C GLY A 487 -7.00 -6.41 21.44
N ILE A 488 -7.17 -7.71 21.23
CA ILE A 488 -6.10 -8.70 21.45
C ILE A 488 -5.20 -8.75 20.22
N THR A 489 -3.91 -8.45 20.39
CA THR A 489 -2.92 -8.64 19.32
C THR A 489 -2.56 -10.12 19.22
N PRO A 490 -2.71 -10.77 18.03
CA PRO A 490 -2.28 -12.15 17.84
C PRO A 490 -0.77 -12.35 18.05
N SER A 491 -0.36 -13.54 18.48
CA SER A 491 1.01 -13.87 18.91
C SER A 491 2.05 -13.61 17.82
N TRP A 492 1.76 -14.01 16.57
CA TRP A 492 2.65 -13.81 15.42
C TRP A 492 2.82 -12.33 15.03
N ARG A 493 1.84 -11.47 15.33
CA ARG A 493 1.97 -10.01 15.15
C ARG A 493 2.80 -9.37 16.27
N ARG A 494 2.77 -9.91 17.50
CA ARG A 494 3.64 -9.44 18.60
C ARG A 494 5.12 -9.69 18.31
N GLU A 495 5.42 -10.73 17.54
CA GLU A 495 6.79 -11.09 17.13
C GLU A 495 7.40 -10.09 16.14
N LYS A 496 6.68 -9.75 15.07
CA LYS A 496 7.15 -8.78 14.05
C LYS A 496 7.53 -7.42 14.66
N LYS A 497 6.77 -6.92 15.64
CA LYS A 497 7.05 -5.65 16.34
C LYS A 497 8.37 -5.63 17.12
N LYS A 498 8.89 -6.78 17.57
CA LYS A 498 10.19 -6.87 18.27
C LYS A 498 11.35 -7.00 17.29
N ILE A 499 11.19 -7.78 16.22
CA ILE A 499 12.24 -7.94 15.20
C ILE A 499 12.54 -6.61 14.53
N GLN A 500 11.55 -5.75 14.27
CA GLN A 500 11.81 -4.40 13.72
C GLN A 500 12.54 -3.45 14.69
N ARG A 501 12.46 -3.67 16.02
CA ARG A 501 13.19 -2.85 17.00
C ARG A 501 14.64 -3.29 17.19
N LEU A 502 15.00 -4.53 16.84
CA LEU A 502 16.35 -5.06 17.02
C LEU A 502 17.40 -4.35 16.13
N PRO A 503 17.17 -4.12 14.82
CA PRO A 503 18.11 -3.41 13.95
C PRO A 503 18.39 -1.96 14.37
N VAL A 504 17.39 -1.30 14.96
CA VAL A 504 17.53 0.10 15.44
C VAL A 504 18.47 0.18 16.66
N LEU A 505 18.58 -0.90 17.44
CA LEU A 505 19.43 -0.96 18.63
C LEU A 505 20.84 -1.50 18.35
N THR A 506 21.03 -2.28 17.28
CA THR A 506 22.33 -2.84 16.90
C THR A 506 23.17 -1.91 16.02
N ASN A 507 22.57 -0.90 15.40
CA ASN A 507 23.34 0.07 14.62
C ASN A 507 23.92 1.18 15.55
N PRO A 508 25.24 1.24 15.80
CA PRO A 508 25.85 2.20 16.73
C PRO A 508 25.65 3.67 16.30
N GLN A 509 25.44 3.94 15.00
CA GLN A 509 25.12 5.29 14.53
C GLN A 509 23.74 5.77 15.01
N SER A 510 22.78 4.86 15.20
CA SER A 510 21.44 5.21 15.70
C SER A 510 21.43 5.51 17.21
N ARG A 511 22.40 4.99 17.98
CA ARG A 511 22.56 5.34 19.40
C ARG A 511 22.95 6.81 19.61
N ARG A 512 23.69 7.43 18.68
CA ARG A 512 23.98 8.88 18.77
C ARG A 512 22.71 9.71 18.60
N GLY A 513 21.79 9.31 17.73
CA GLY A 513 20.52 10.01 17.52
C GLY A 513 19.65 10.08 18.79
N ILE A 514 19.66 9.02 19.61
CA ILE A 514 18.80 8.94 20.81
C ILE A 514 19.50 9.50 22.06
N ALA A 515 20.83 9.37 22.18
CA ALA A 515 21.57 10.02 23.26
C ALA A 515 21.48 11.56 23.18
N HIS A 516 21.43 12.13 21.98
CA HIS A 516 21.20 13.57 21.81
C HIS A 516 19.75 14.00 22.12
N ALA A 517 18.76 13.12 21.93
CA ALA A 517 17.36 13.45 22.23
C ALA A 517 17.02 13.37 23.73
N ALA A 518 17.72 12.53 24.51
CA ALA A 518 17.51 12.41 25.96
C ALA A 518 18.43 13.29 26.82
N GLY A 519 19.43 13.95 26.23
CA GLY A 519 20.42 14.77 26.95
C GLY A 519 20.09 16.27 27.07
N ASN A 520 19.17 16.81 26.29
CA ASN A 520 18.91 18.26 26.27
C ASN A 520 17.61 18.62 27.00
N LYS A 521 17.65 18.66 28.34
CA LYS A 521 16.78 19.53 29.17
C LYS A 521 17.15 19.52 30.66
N LYS A 522 18.44 19.56 31.00
CA LYS A 522 18.91 19.98 32.34
C LYS A 522 20.29 20.61 32.22
N GLU A 523 20.34 21.86 31.75
CA GLU A 523 21.48 22.75 32.00
C GLU A 523 21.08 24.20 31.66
N THR A 524 20.31 24.81 32.55
CA THR A 524 20.43 26.24 32.82
C THR A 524 20.71 26.35 34.30
N HIS A 525 21.98 26.12 34.65
CA HIS A 525 22.47 26.36 35.99
C HIS A 525 22.52 27.87 36.28
N HIS A 526 22.00 28.17 37.46
CA HIS A 526 22.11 29.34 38.31
C HIS A 526 23.18 30.40 38.08
N SER A 527 22.73 31.61 38.43
CA SER A 527 23.40 32.67 39.20
C SER A 527 24.46 33.52 38.52
N TYR A 528 24.10 34.81 38.50
CA TYR A 528 24.97 35.97 38.49
C TYR A 528 26.21 35.76 39.38
N LYS A 529 27.37 35.84 38.75
CA LYS A 529 28.69 35.78 39.35
C LYS A 529 28.96 37.05 40.17
N GLN A 530 29.27 36.86 41.45
CA GLN A 530 30.22 37.73 42.16
C GLN A 530 31.48 36.91 42.47
N PRO A 531 32.69 37.45 42.22
CA PRO A 531 33.93 36.68 42.32
C PRO A 531 34.66 36.96 43.64
N ARG A 532 35.13 35.93 44.35
CA ARG A 532 36.37 35.99 45.15
C ARG A 532 37.04 34.61 45.28
N HIS A 533 38.33 34.62 44.94
CA HIS A 533 39.37 33.64 45.27
C HIS A 533 39.28 33.08 46.71
N VAL A 534 39.61 31.80 46.90
CA VAL A 534 40.80 31.30 47.63
C VAL A 534 40.91 29.77 47.45
N ASP A 535 42.15 29.32 47.28
CA ASP A 535 42.68 27.95 47.16
C ASP A 535 42.27 26.91 48.23
N GLY A 536 42.25 25.63 47.82
CA GLY A 536 42.94 24.55 48.56
C GLY A 536 42.12 23.52 49.35
N GLY A 537 42.15 22.25 48.89
CA GLY A 537 41.81 21.01 49.65
C GLY A 537 40.36 20.51 49.45
N GLY A 538 40.02 19.25 49.20
CA GLY A 538 40.69 17.97 49.44
C GLY A 538 39.83 17.07 50.35
N VAL A 539 39.50 15.84 49.90
CA VAL A 539 39.08 14.65 50.71
C VAL A 539 37.57 14.43 51.02
N HIS A 540 36.95 13.48 50.28
CA HIS A 540 36.44 12.14 50.71
C HIS A 540 35.57 11.93 52.00
N PRO A 541 34.89 10.75 52.20
CA PRO A 541 33.56 10.34 51.71
C PRO A 541 32.63 9.85 52.88
N PRO A 542 31.45 9.23 52.64
CA PRO A 542 30.81 8.39 53.66
C PRO A 542 30.49 6.93 53.23
N SER A 543 30.64 6.03 54.20
CA SER A 543 30.69 4.56 54.12
C SER A 543 29.51 3.82 54.81
N ARG A 544 29.12 2.68 54.20
CA ARG A 544 28.64 1.36 54.72
C ARG A 544 27.79 1.19 56.02
N ARG A 545 26.66 0.47 55.83
CA ARG A 545 26.04 -0.71 56.55
C ARG A 545 25.99 -0.81 58.10
N HIS A 546 24.81 -1.14 58.65
CA HIS A 546 24.50 -2.20 59.66
C HIS A 546 22.96 -2.31 59.86
N ARG A 547 22.28 -3.47 59.73
CA ARG A 547 22.00 -4.68 60.58
C ARG A 547 20.90 -4.51 61.67
N ARG A 548 20.01 -5.52 61.74
CA ARG A 548 18.81 -5.75 62.60
C ARG A 548 19.08 -5.67 64.12
N ASP A 549 18.09 -5.27 64.90
CA ASP A 549 17.29 -6.18 65.76
C ASP A 549 16.13 -5.45 66.47
N LYS A 550 15.06 -6.22 66.74
CA LYS A 550 13.85 -5.84 67.51
C LYS A 550 14.17 -5.71 69.02
N PRO A 551 13.44 -4.87 69.77
CA PRO A 551 13.15 -5.11 71.18
C PRO A 551 11.72 -5.59 71.38
N LEU A 552 11.58 -6.62 72.24
CA LEU A 552 10.34 -7.03 72.91
C LEU A 552 10.19 -6.22 74.19
N LEU A 553 9.00 -5.67 74.41
CA LEU A 553 8.35 -5.50 75.71
C LEU A 553 6.85 -5.67 75.50
#